data_AF-X0Z1M5-F1
#
_entry.id   AF-X0Z1M5-F1
#
_cell.length_a   1.000
_cell.length_b   1.000
_cell.length_c   1.000
_cell.angle_alpha   90.00
_cell.angle_beta   90.00
_cell.angle_gamma   90.00
#
_symmetry.space_group_name_H-M   'P 1'
#
loop_
_entity.id
_entity.type
_entity.pdbx_description
1 polymer ?
#
loop_
_entity_poly.entity_id
_entity_poly.type
_entity_poly.pdbx_seq_one_letter_code
_entity_poly.pdbx_strand_id
1 'polypeptide(L)' 'MLLSKNFEKEILYCGRHSGKTLDKFKETGFEKEEAETINCPRIKQALGYLECKVEKETEVADHFLFIA' A
#
# COMPACT_ATOMS: atom_id res chain seq x y z
N MET A 1 3.01 3.39 -4.39
CA MET A 1 2.17 4.61 -4.37
C MET A 1 3.02 5.76 -3.88
N LEU A 2 2.85 6.94 -4.46
CA LEU A 2 3.56 8.17 -4.10
C LEU A 2 2.56 9.11 -3.42
N LEU A 3 2.77 9.38 -2.13
CA LEU A 3 1.93 10.29 -1.34
C LEU A 3 2.71 11.57 -1.02
N SER A 4 2.01 12.68 -0.90
CA SER A 4 2.61 13.95 -0.47
C SER A 4 2.95 13.94 1.03
N LYS A 5 3.86 14.82 1.44
CA LYS A 5 4.25 14.98 2.87
C LYS A 5 3.07 15.35 3.78
N ASN A 6 1.98 15.87 3.23
CA ASN A 6 0.80 16.24 4.01
C ASN A 6 0.14 15.04 4.71
N PHE A 7 0.39 13.82 4.23
CA PHE A 7 -0.15 12.57 4.80
C PHE A 7 0.86 11.82 5.69
N GLU A 8 1.90 12.49 6.18
CA GLU A 8 2.97 11.86 6.96
C GLU A 8 2.46 11.07 8.18
N LYS A 9 1.45 11.60 8.88
CA LYS A 9 0.89 10.96 10.08
C LYS A 9 0.19 9.65 9.74
N GLU A 10 -0.60 9.64 8.68
CA GLU A 10 -1.36 8.50 8.18
C GLU A 10 -0.43 7.43 7.60
N ILE A 11 0.62 7.84 6.88
CA ILE A 11 1.67 6.95 6.38
C ILE A 11 2.38 6.26 7.54
N LEU A 12 2.78 7.02 8.58
CA LEU A 12 3.43 6.47 9.76
C LEU A 12 2.48 5.56 10.56
N TYR A 13 1.20 5.90 10.66
CA TYR A 13 0.19 5.04 11.27
C TYR A 13 0.12 3.68 10.54
N CYS A 14 0.05 3.71 9.21
CA CYS A 14 0.07 2.49 8.40
C CYS A 14 1.35 1.65 8.58
N GLY A 15 2.50 2.26 8.86
CA GLY A 15 3.76 1.57 9.13
C GLY A 15 3.88 0.98 10.55
N ARG A 16 3.10 1.47 11.51
CA ARG A 16 3.20 1.08 12.94
C ARG A 16 2.09 0.12 13.40
N HIS A 17 0.99 0.06 12.68
CA HIS A 17 -0.16 -0.79 13.01
C HIS A 17 -0.30 -1.94 12.00
N SER A 18 -0.68 -3.14 12.45
CA SER A 18 -0.91 -4.28 11.56
C SER A 18 -2.34 -4.28 11.02
N GLY A 19 -2.53 -4.46 9.71
CA GLY A 19 -3.86 -4.54 9.09
C GLY A 19 -4.57 -5.89 9.29
N LYS A 20 -3.98 -6.82 10.06
CA LYS A 20 -4.53 -8.17 10.25
C LYS A 20 -5.91 -8.15 10.92
N THR A 21 -6.14 -7.22 11.84
CA THR A 21 -7.38 -7.12 12.65
C THR A 21 -8.07 -5.77 12.53
N LEU A 22 -7.50 -4.82 11.79
CA LEU A 22 -8.01 -3.45 11.67
C LEU A 22 -7.98 -2.99 10.21
N ASP A 23 -8.95 -2.16 9.84
CA ASP A 23 -9.04 -1.55 8.51
C ASP A 23 -8.33 -0.19 8.51
N LYS A 24 -7.10 -0.18 8.01
CA LYS A 24 -6.28 1.05 7.96
C LYS A 24 -6.92 2.16 7.13
N PHE A 25 -7.72 1.85 6.11
CA PHE A 25 -8.37 2.88 5.31
C PHE A 25 -9.40 3.65 6.16
N LYS A 26 -10.15 2.95 7.01
CA LYS A 26 -11.09 3.58 7.94
C LYS A 26 -10.39 4.44 8.99
N GLU A 27 -9.29 3.93 9.55
CA GLU A 27 -8.55 4.62 10.62
C GLU A 27 -7.82 5.88 10.13
N THR A 28 -7.35 5.86 8.88
CA THR A 28 -6.59 6.98 8.30
C THR A 28 -7.43 7.96 7.50
N GLY A 29 -8.67 7.59 7.14
CA GLY A 29 -9.51 8.37 6.23
C GLY A 29 -9.06 8.32 4.76
N PHE A 30 -8.15 7.41 4.41
CA PHE A 30 -7.83 7.19 2.99
C PHE A 30 -9.00 6.58 2.24
N GLU A 31 -9.20 7.05 1.00
CA GLU A 31 -10.26 6.55 0.13
C GLU A 31 -9.68 5.53 -0.84
N LYS A 32 -10.39 4.41 -0.98
CA LYS A 32 -10.09 3.41 -2.01
C LYS A 32 -10.61 3.89 -3.35
N GLU A 33 -9.83 3.65 -4.39
CA GLU A 33 -10.23 3.81 -5.78
C GLU A 33 -9.86 2.53 -6.53
N GLU A 34 -10.71 2.12 -7.49
CA GLU A 34 -10.47 0.93 -8.29
C GLU A 34 -9.22 1.12 -9.18
N ALA A 35 -8.43 0.06 -9.28
CA ALA A 35 -7.30 -0.01 -10.21
C ALA A 35 -7.79 -0.48 -11.60
N GLU A 36 -7.01 -0.21 -12.63
CA GLU A 36 -7.40 -0.50 -14.02
C GLU A 36 -7.15 -1.96 -14.40
N THR A 37 -6.04 -2.54 -13.93
CA THR A 37 -5.52 -3.82 -14.41
C THR A 37 -5.44 -4.91 -13.34
N ILE A 38 -5.64 -4.55 -12.07
CA ILE A 38 -5.55 -5.44 -10.90
C ILE A 38 -6.70 -5.21 -9.93
N ASN A 39 -7.00 -6.20 -9.09
CA ASN A 39 -8.08 -6.11 -8.10
C ASN A 39 -7.66 -5.37 -6.80
N CYS A 40 -6.41 -4.94 -6.70
CA CYS A 40 -5.91 -4.22 -5.53
C CYS A 40 -6.28 -2.74 -5.67
N PRO A 41 -7.00 -2.15 -4.70
CA PRO A 41 -7.39 -0.75 -4.78
C PRO A 41 -6.18 0.18 -4.65
N ARG A 42 -6.25 1.33 -5.30
CA ARG A 42 -5.31 2.44 -5.12
C ARG A 42 -5.82 3.43 -4.07
N ILE A 43 -4.91 4.23 -3.52
CA ILE A 43 -5.28 5.34 -2.63
C ILE A 43 -5.59 6.54 -3.53
N LYS A 44 -6.85 7.00 -3.51
CA LYS A 44 -7.33 8.11 -4.34
C LYS A 44 -6.52 9.41 -4.15
N GLN A 45 -6.03 9.63 -2.94
CA GLN A 45 -5.23 10.80 -2.56
C GLN A 45 -3.75 10.72 -3.01
N ALA A 46 -3.30 9.61 -3.61
CA ALA A 46 -1.92 9.47 -4.05
C ALA A 46 -1.63 10.35 -5.29
N LEU A 47 -0.43 10.94 -5.31
CA LEU A 47 0.07 11.70 -6.47
C LEU A 47 0.41 10.79 -7.66
N GLY A 48 0.67 9.51 -7.39
CA GLY A 48 0.94 8.51 -8.40
C GLY A 48 0.94 7.09 -7.81
N TYR A 49 0.73 6.10 -8.66
CA TYR A 49 0.73 4.69 -8.29
C TYR A 49 1.24 3.85 -9.46
N LEU A 50 1.70 2.65 -9.12
CA LEU A 50 2.10 1.63 -10.08
C LEU A 50 1.26 0.41 -9.77
N GLU A 51 0.54 -0.06 -10.78
CA GLU A 51 -0.17 -1.33 -10.71
C GLU A 51 0.78 -2.44 -11.16
N CYS A 52 0.98 -3.44 -10.32
CA CYS A 52 1.95 -4.51 -10.57
C CYS A 52 1.35 -5.87 -10.21
N LYS A 53 1.92 -6.93 -10.79
CA LYS A 53 1.68 -8.33 -10.40
C LYS A 53 3.03 -8.93 -9.96
N VAL A 54 3.00 -9.87 -9.02
CA VAL A 54 4.23 -10.52 -8.58
C VAL A 54 4.70 -11.49 -9.67
N GLU A 55 5.87 -11.21 -10.24
CA GLU A 55 6.54 -12.07 -11.23
C GLU A 55 7.44 -13.10 -10.56
N LYS A 56 8.07 -12.74 -9.44
CA LYS A 56 8.95 -13.65 -8.68
C LYS A 56 8.97 -13.32 -7.20
N GLU A 57 9.03 -14.36 -6.38
CA GLU A 57 9.29 -14.30 -4.93
C GLU A 57 10.60 -15.04 -4.64
N THR A 58 11.49 -14.47 -3.84
CA THR A 58 12.78 -15.07 -3.48
C THR A 58 13.05 -14.87 -2.00
N GLU A 59 13.24 -15.97 -1.27
CA GLU A 59 13.66 -15.93 0.14
C GLU A 59 15.13 -15.51 0.24
N VAL A 60 15.39 -14.48 1.04
CA VAL A 60 16.72 -13.91 1.29
C VAL A 60 16.91 -13.78 2.80
N ALA A 61 17.46 -14.84 3.40
CA ALA A 61 17.64 -14.97 4.85
C ALA A 61 16.34 -14.78 5.64
N ASP A 62 16.18 -13.65 6.33
CA ASP A 62 15.01 -13.30 7.15
C ASP A 62 13.97 -12.44 6.41
N HIS A 63 14.15 -12.22 5.10
CA HIS A 63 13.27 -11.42 4.26
C HIS A 63 12.83 -12.16 2.99
N PHE A 64 11.73 -11.69 2.39
CA PHE A 64 11.31 -12.09 1.05
C PHE A 64 11.47 -10.92 0.09
N LEU A 65 12.19 -11.13 -1.01
CA LEU A 65 12.28 -10.18 -2.13
C LEU A 65 11.22 -10.51 -3.17
N PHE A 66 10.39 -9.54 -3.49
CA PHE A 66 9.39 -9.62 -4.55
C PHE A 66 9.84 -8.81 -5.76
N ILE A 67 9.78 -9.42 -6.95
CA ILE A 67 9.99 -8.78 -8.25
C ILE A 67 8.63 -8.64 -8.92
N ALA A 68 8.33 -7.45 -9.41
CA ALA A 68 7.02 -7.05 -9.92
C ALA A 68 7.15 -6.08 -11.09
#